data_AF-A0A924PRV2-F1
#
_entry.id   AF-A0A924PRV2-F1
#
_cell.length_a   1.000
_cell.length_b   1.000
_cell.length_c   1.000
_cell.angle_alpha   90.00
_cell.angle_beta   90.00
_cell.angle_gamma   90.00
#
_symmetry.space_group_name_H-M   'P 1'
#
loop_
_entity.id
_entity.type
_entity.pdbx_description
1 polymer ?
#
loop_
_entity_poly.entity_id
_entity_poly.type
_entity_poly.pdbx_seq_one_letter_code
_entity_poly.pdbx_strand_id
1 'polypeptide(L)'
;MSVSGVFTYNAATPFLGLSGDLGFEPGYSTYATNGTLTQAVLGLAGSVGGHQFSDIAGTASIRNANTGTPSGTLLDIISLTSDPTLKAGANTPPSDYQRQLQGFTLGNYTLNNVRLYWIGGITGGAFNFLVDSSLPAELPAFQGRLAFDFVRTDDPTNTANVPYYSNTVTFGGLSVQATAVPEAETYLMTLVGLGMLCIASRRHKQRQAMA
;
A
#
# COMPACT_ATOMS: atom_id res chain seq x y z
N MET A 1 -0.48 -7.93 -22.75
CA MET A 1 0.48 -8.09 -21.64
C MET A 1 -0.33 -8.01 -20.36
N SER A 2 -0.24 -9.01 -19.49
CA SER A 2 -0.91 -9.03 -18.18
C SER A 2 0.08 -8.72 -17.07
N VAL A 3 -0.42 -8.15 -15.98
CA VAL A 3 0.31 -7.95 -14.73
C VAL A 3 -0.40 -8.75 -13.64
N SER A 4 0.38 -9.38 -12.77
CA SER A 4 -0.16 -10.11 -11.62
C SER A 4 0.75 -9.91 -10.42
N GLY A 5 0.19 -9.98 -9.22
CA GLY A 5 0.93 -9.77 -7.99
C GLY A 5 0.08 -10.01 -6.75
N VAL A 6 0.72 -9.84 -5.61
CA VAL A 6 0.15 -10.03 -4.27
C VAL A 6 0.63 -8.90 -3.36
N PHE A 7 -0.19 -8.56 -2.38
CA PHE A 7 0.16 -7.68 -1.28
C PHE A 7 -0.81 -7.93 -0.13
N THR A 8 -0.44 -7.50 1.08
CA THR A 8 -1.35 -7.44 2.22
C THR A 8 -1.87 -6.01 2.37
N TYR A 9 -3.19 -5.87 2.43
CA TYR A 9 -3.84 -4.60 2.74
C TYR A 9 -4.12 -4.51 4.24
N ASN A 10 -3.81 -3.37 4.86
CA ASN A 10 -4.07 -3.13 6.27
C ASN A 10 -4.89 -1.85 6.47
N ALA A 11 -6.21 -2.00 6.61
CA ALA A 11 -7.13 -0.90 6.89
C ALA A 11 -6.92 -0.27 8.29
N ALA A 12 -6.23 -0.94 9.22
CA ALA A 12 -5.92 -0.41 10.54
C ALA A 12 -4.67 0.51 10.55
N THR A 13 -4.14 0.85 9.38
CA THR A 13 -3.00 1.77 9.27
C THR A 13 -3.39 3.15 9.81
N PRO A 14 -2.62 3.74 10.73
CA PRO A 14 -2.89 5.06 11.28
C PRO A 14 -2.91 6.16 10.21
N PHE A 15 -3.74 7.18 10.47
CA PHE A 15 -3.71 8.44 9.72
C PHE A 15 -2.41 9.19 10.04
N LEU A 16 -1.63 9.49 9.00
CA LEU A 16 -0.39 10.25 9.12
C LEU A 16 -0.67 11.76 9.10
N GLY A 17 -1.55 12.21 8.21
CA GLY A 17 -1.83 13.63 8.01
C GLY A 17 -2.49 13.92 6.67
N LEU A 18 -2.87 15.18 6.48
CA LEU A 18 -3.32 15.66 5.18
C LEU A 18 -2.11 15.84 4.26
N SER A 19 -2.25 15.44 3.00
CA SER A 19 -1.15 15.44 2.04
C SER A 19 -0.50 16.81 1.87
N GLY A 20 -1.30 17.90 1.90
CA GLY A 20 -0.79 19.27 1.83
C GLY A 20 0.09 19.66 3.02
N ASP A 21 -0.30 19.27 4.24
CA ASP A 21 0.46 19.55 5.48
C ASP A 21 1.78 18.76 5.54
N LEU A 22 1.80 17.59 4.88
CA LEU A 22 2.98 16.74 4.70
C LEU A 22 3.89 17.23 3.55
N GLY A 23 3.49 18.29 2.86
CA GLY A 23 4.22 18.87 1.74
C GLY A 23 4.05 18.13 0.41
N PHE A 24 3.04 17.27 0.26
CA PHE A 24 2.65 16.64 -1.01
C PHE A 24 1.53 17.44 -1.71
N GLU A 25 1.05 16.96 -2.85
CA GLU A 25 -0.11 17.55 -3.52
C GLU A 25 -1.34 17.52 -2.59
N PRO A 26 -2.01 18.65 -2.34
CA PRO A 26 -3.11 18.72 -1.39
C PRO A 26 -4.35 17.96 -1.88
N GLY A 27 -5.22 17.58 -0.94
CA GLY A 27 -6.52 16.97 -1.23
C GLY A 27 -6.62 15.48 -0.91
N TYR A 28 -5.63 14.90 -0.22
CA TYR A 28 -5.67 13.51 0.22
C TYR A 28 -5.48 13.42 1.74
N SER A 29 -6.15 12.45 2.35
CA SER A 29 -5.80 11.91 3.67
C SER A 29 -4.77 10.80 3.47
N THR A 30 -3.62 10.92 4.10
CA THR A 30 -2.50 9.98 3.93
C THR A 30 -2.40 9.05 5.15
N TYR A 31 -2.21 7.76 4.87
CA TYR A 31 -2.13 6.68 5.85
C TYR A 31 -0.81 5.94 5.69
N ALA A 32 0.00 6.02 6.74
CA ALA A 32 1.33 5.43 6.82
C ALA A 32 1.80 5.47 8.27
N THR A 33 2.88 4.74 8.56
CA THR A 33 3.61 4.92 9.83
C THR A 33 5.07 5.26 9.56
N ASN A 34 5.66 6.09 10.41
CA ASN A 34 7.10 6.36 10.35
C ASN A 34 7.85 5.14 10.91
N GLY A 35 8.25 4.22 10.02
CA GLY A 35 9.23 3.16 10.34
C GLY A 35 8.70 1.92 11.06
N THR A 36 7.39 1.62 11.04
CA THR A 36 6.84 0.37 11.61
C THR A 36 6.20 -0.54 10.56
N LEU A 37 6.02 -1.82 10.88
CA LEU A 37 5.33 -2.85 10.08
C LEU A 37 3.81 -2.59 9.91
N THR A 38 3.28 -1.52 10.48
CA THR A 38 1.86 -1.14 10.31
C THR A 38 1.76 -0.17 9.14
N GLN A 39 1.78 -0.70 7.92
CA GLN A 39 1.67 0.06 6.68
C GLN A 39 0.42 -0.39 5.92
N ALA A 40 -0.14 0.51 5.12
CA ALA A 40 -1.38 0.24 4.39
C ALA A 40 -1.19 -0.88 3.35
N VAL A 41 0.03 -0.98 2.81
CA VAL A 41 0.47 -2.05 1.92
C VAL A 41 1.69 -2.72 2.55
N LEU A 42 1.70 -4.05 2.57
CA LEU A 42 2.84 -4.85 3.01
C LEU A 42 3.14 -5.96 1.99
N GLY A 43 4.43 -6.19 1.74
CA GLY A 43 4.90 -7.31 0.91
C GLY A 43 4.32 -7.31 -0.50
N LEU A 44 4.28 -6.14 -1.14
CA LEU A 44 3.90 -6.04 -2.54
C LEU A 44 4.91 -6.82 -3.38
N ALA A 45 4.45 -7.74 -4.21
CA ALA A 45 5.29 -8.46 -5.16
C ALA A 45 4.50 -8.77 -6.43
N GLY A 46 5.13 -8.72 -7.59
CA GLY A 46 4.45 -9.04 -8.84
C GLY A 46 5.35 -9.14 -10.05
N SER A 47 4.72 -9.49 -11.18
CA SER A 47 5.41 -9.64 -12.45
C SER A 47 4.65 -9.01 -13.61
N VAL A 48 5.40 -8.45 -14.57
CA VAL A 48 4.90 -7.88 -15.82
C VAL A 48 5.84 -8.28 -16.95
N GLY A 49 5.32 -8.99 -17.96
CA GLY A 49 6.10 -9.27 -19.17
C GLY A 49 7.46 -9.94 -18.93
N GLY A 50 7.57 -10.80 -17.91
CA GLY A 50 8.83 -11.46 -17.53
C GLY A 50 9.72 -10.69 -16.56
N HIS A 51 9.38 -9.44 -16.23
CA HIS A 51 10.05 -8.66 -15.19
C HIS A 51 9.37 -8.83 -13.85
N GLN A 52 10.14 -8.77 -12.76
CA GLN A 52 9.68 -8.90 -11.38
C GLN A 52 9.85 -7.57 -10.64
N PHE A 53 8.97 -7.30 -9.68
CA PHE A 53 9.11 -6.19 -8.76
C PHE A 53 8.62 -6.58 -7.37
N SER A 54 9.15 -5.93 -6.33
CA SER A 54 8.67 -6.09 -4.96
C SER A 54 8.93 -4.88 -4.09
N ASP A 55 8.05 -4.61 -3.14
CA ASP A 55 8.22 -3.63 -2.07
C ASP A 55 7.82 -4.24 -0.73
N ILE A 56 8.55 -3.88 0.33
CA ILE A 56 8.30 -4.36 1.69
C ILE A 56 7.07 -3.65 2.26
N ALA A 57 6.91 -2.37 1.96
CA ALA A 57 5.93 -1.50 2.59
C ALA A 57 5.44 -0.42 1.61
N GLY A 58 4.22 0.05 1.82
CA GLY A 58 3.65 1.15 1.04
C GLY A 58 2.57 1.90 1.79
N THR A 59 2.22 3.06 1.27
CA THR A 59 1.26 3.99 1.88
C THR A 59 -0.07 3.98 1.14
N ALA A 60 -1.10 4.52 1.79
CA ALA A 60 -2.38 4.76 1.16
C ALA A 60 -2.77 6.23 1.22
N SER A 61 -3.38 6.72 0.14
CA SER A 61 -3.94 8.07 0.04
C SER A 61 -5.40 7.97 -0.35
N ILE A 62 -6.24 8.62 0.44
CA ILE A 62 -7.70 8.63 0.29
C ILE A 62 -8.16 10.06 -0.02
N ARG A 63 -8.92 10.23 -1.09
CA ARG A 63 -9.64 11.47 -1.35
C ARG A 63 -11.11 11.15 -1.44
N ASN A 64 -11.89 11.69 -0.51
CA ASN A 64 -13.34 11.64 -0.56
C ASN A 64 -13.87 12.92 -1.22
N ALA A 65 -14.67 12.79 -2.28
CA ALA A 65 -15.26 13.89 -3.02
C ALA A 65 -16.49 14.52 -2.34
N ASN A 66 -17.02 13.88 -1.29
CA ASN A 66 -18.24 14.25 -0.58
C ASN A 66 -18.02 15.22 0.59
N THR A 67 -16.83 15.82 0.73
CA THR A 67 -16.50 16.70 1.88
C THR A 67 -17.02 18.14 1.78
N GLY A 68 -18.16 18.36 1.10
CA GLY A 68 -18.97 19.56 1.31
C GLY A 68 -18.88 20.70 0.28
N THR A 69 -18.18 20.53 -0.84
CA THR A 69 -18.29 21.47 -1.98
C THR A 69 -19.00 20.80 -3.15
N PRO A 70 -20.16 21.30 -3.62
CA PRO A 70 -20.91 20.73 -4.74
C PRO A 70 -20.26 21.11 -6.09
N SER A 71 -18.94 20.96 -6.20
CA SER A 71 -18.30 20.90 -7.51
C SER A 71 -18.25 19.43 -7.91
N GLY A 72 -19.15 19.01 -8.79
CA GLY A 72 -19.18 17.66 -9.38
C GLY A 72 -17.96 17.31 -10.25
N THR A 73 -16.81 17.92 -9.96
CA THR A 73 -15.51 17.71 -10.59
C THR A 73 -14.57 16.86 -9.73
N LEU A 74 -14.83 16.74 -8.43
CA LEU A 74 -14.02 15.91 -7.55
C LEU A 74 -14.53 14.47 -7.58
N LEU A 75 -13.60 13.53 -7.67
CA LEU A 75 -13.86 12.09 -7.72
C LEU A 75 -13.22 11.43 -6.51
N ASP A 76 -13.91 10.44 -5.94
CA ASP A 76 -13.36 9.57 -4.93
C ASP A 76 -12.10 8.89 -5.46
N ILE A 77 -11.03 8.88 -4.66
CA ILE A 77 -9.79 8.18 -4.99
C ILE A 77 -9.31 7.36 -3.81
N ILE A 78 -8.98 6.12 -4.08
CA ILE A 78 -8.06 5.32 -3.26
C ILE A 78 -6.81 5.10 -4.08
N SER A 79 -5.65 5.42 -3.53
CA SER A 79 -4.35 5.10 -4.12
C SER A 79 -3.48 4.39 -3.10
N LEU A 80 -2.99 3.21 -3.45
CA LEU A 80 -1.98 2.46 -2.73
C LEU A 80 -0.67 2.62 -3.49
N THR A 81 0.39 3.06 -2.82
CA THR A 81 1.68 3.36 -3.47
C THR A 81 2.83 2.69 -2.74
N SER A 82 3.77 2.14 -3.49
CA SER A 82 4.96 1.48 -2.92
C SER A 82 5.94 2.50 -2.35
N ASP A 83 6.06 3.66 -3.00
CA ASP A 83 6.89 4.79 -2.54
C ASP A 83 6.00 6.05 -2.44
N PRO A 84 6.10 6.89 -1.37
CA PRO A 84 5.49 8.20 -1.37
C PRO A 84 5.89 9.00 -2.61
N THR A 85 4.91 9.62 -3.25
CA THR A 85 5.11 10.64 -4.29
C THR A 85 6.08 11.71 -3.78
N LEU A 86 6.91 12.29 -4.64
CA LEU A 86 7.81 13.35 -4.17
C LEU A 86 6.99 14.54 -3.64
N LYS A 87 7.54 15.26 -2.66
CA LYS A 87 6.94 16.48 -2.10
C LYS A 87 6.67 17.50 -3.22
N ALA A 88 5.64 18.31 -3.08
CA ALA A 88 5.27 19.35 -4.03
C ALA A 88 6.44 20.31 -4.25
N GLY A 89 6.84 20.49 -5.52
CA GLY A 89 8.01 21.30 -5.89
C GLY A 89 9.36 20.67 -5.55
N ALA A 90 9.39 19.49 -4.91
CA ALA A 90 10.61 18.73 -4.70
C ALA A 90 10.89 17.84 -5.90
N ASN A 91 12.17 17.53 -6.09
CA ASN A 91 12.66 16.71 -7.19
C ASN A 91 13.46 15.50 -6.68
N THR A 92 13.64 15.37 -5.37
CA THR A 92 14.28 14.23 -4.71
C THR A 92 13.28 13.49 -3.83
N PRO A 93 13.38 12.15 -3.72
CA PRO A 93 12.60 11.39 -2.76
C PRO A 93 12.75 11.96 -1.34
N PRO A 94 11.67 11.97 -0.54
CA PRO A 94 11.75 12.45 0.84
C PRO A 94 12.79 11.63 1.62
N SER A 95 13.81 12.27 2.21
CA SER A 95 14.87 11.57 2.96
C SER A 95 14.37 10.90 4.25
N ASP A 96 13.20 11.33 4.71
CA ASP A 96 12.41 10.75 5.80
C ASP A 96 11.78 9.39 5.43
N TYR A 97 11.79 8.99 4.16
CA TYR A 97 11.34 7.67 3.70
C TYR A 97 12.38 7.00 2.81
N GLN A 98 13.00 5.93 3.31
CA GLN A 98 13.93 5.17 2.49
C GLN A 98 13.15 4.28 1.51
N ARG A 99 13.38 4.49 0.20
CA ARG A 99 12.82 3.65 -0.86
C ARG A 99 13.18 2.18 -0.67
N GLN A 100 12.17 1.31 -0.73
CA GLN A 100 12.31 -0.14 -0.57
C GLN A 100 11.90 -0.94 -1.81
N LEU A 101 11.35 -0.28 -2.84
CA LEU A 101 10.99 -0.90 -4.10
C LEU A 101 12.22 -1.49 -4.81
N GLN A 102 12.23 -2.81 -4.92
CA GLN A 102 13.10 -3.56 -5.81
C GLN A 102 12.39 -3.73 -7.15
N GLY A 103 12.70 -2.86 -8.09
CA GLY A 103 12.13 -2.85 -9.44
C GLY A 103 13.04 -3.48 -10.49
N PHE A 104 12.77 -3.15 -11.76
CA PHE A 104 13.55 -3.55 -12.92
C PHE A 104 13.83 -2.38 -13.84
N THR A 105 14.75 -2.58 -14.79
CA THR A 105 15.12 -1.59 -15.80
C THR A 105 14.64 -2.00 -17.19
N LEU A 106 14.22 -1.03 -18.00
CA LEU A 106 13.88 -1.17 -19.41
C LEU A 106 14.67 -0.15 -20.23
N GLY A 107 15.76 -0.60 -20.86
CA GLY A 107 16.70 0.33 -21.50
C GLY A 107 17.23 1.33 -20.46
N ASN A 108 17.03 2.62 -20.70
CA ASN A 108 17.48 3.71 -19.83
C ASN A 108 16.41 4.17 -18.83
N TYR A 109 15.44 3.30 -18.52
CA TYR A 109 14.38 3.58 -17.55
C TYR A 109 14.43 2.60 -16.39
N THR A 110 14.34 3.09 -15.16
CA THR A 110 14.21 2.28 -13.94
C THR A 110 12.81 2.45 -13.37
N LEU A 111 12.16 1.34 -13.02
CA LEU A 111 10.90 1.37 -12.28
C LEU A 111 11.16 2.02 -10.92
N ASN A 112 10.44 3.11 -10.62
CA ASN A 112 10.64 3.89 -9.42
C ASN A 112 9.49 3.76 -8.41
N ASN A 113 8.26 3.63 -8.90
CA ASN A 113 7.08 3.47 -8.05
C ASN A 113 6.02 2.58 -8.71
N VAL A 114 5.21 1.92 -7.87
CA VAL A 114 4.06 1.12 -8.27
C VAL A 114 2.83 1.64 -7.55
N ARG A 115 1.78 2.00 -8.30
CA ARG A 115 0.53 2.55 -7.77
C ARG A 115 -0.66 1.70 -8.18
N LEU A 116 -1.45 1.24 -7.20
CA LEU A 116 -2.76 0.64 -7.43
C LEU A 116 -3.79 1.68 -7.04
N TYR A 117 -4.74 2.00 -7.92
CA TYR A 117 -5.69 3.06 -7.62
C TYR A 117 -7.09 2.82 -8.20
N TRP A 118 -8.09 3.32 -7.48
CA TRP A 118 -9.49 3.35 -7.86
C TRP A 118 -9.93 4.81 -7.90
N ILE A 119 -10.65 5.18 -8.96
CA ILE A 119 -11.15 6.54 -9.16
C ILE A 119 -12.64 6.48 -9.42
N GLY A 120 -13.41 7.36 -8.80
CA GLY A 120 -14.84 7.47 -9.01
C GLY A 120 -15.16 7.83 -10.45
N GLY A 121 -16.27 7.33 -10.99
CA GLY A 121 -16.76 7.76 -12.30
C GLY A 121 -15.96 7.31 -13.52
N ILE A 122 -14.95 6.44 -13.34
CA ILE A 122 -14.39 5.67 -14.46
C ILE A 122 -15.42 4.62 -14.93
N THR A 123 -15.38 4.25 -16.22
CA THR A 123 -16.31 3.26 -16.78
C THR A 123 -16.31 1.97 -15.95
N GLY A 124 -17.47 1.60 -15.40
CA GLY A 124 -17.63 0.41 -14.53
C GLY A 124 -17.37 0.66 -13.03
N GLY A 125 -16.99 1.88 -12.64
CA GLY A 125 -16.83 2.30 -11.24
C GLY A 125 -17.99 3.15 -10.74
N ALA A 126 -18.24 3.14 -9.44
CA ALA A 126 -19.20 4.03 -8.80
C ALA A 126 -18.64 5.47 -8.73
N PHE A 127 -19.49 6.48 -8.84
CA PHE A 127 -19.06 7.90 -8.83
C PHE A 127 -18.63 8.38 -7.44
N ASN A 128 -19.26 7.87 -6.38
CA ASN A 128 -18.92 8.13 -4.99
C ASN A 128 -18.99 6.81 -4.20
N PHE A 129 -17.85 6.16 -4.00
CA PHE A 129 -17.76 4.86 -3.33
C PHE A 129 -17.12 4.93 -1.95
N LEU A 130 -16.65 6.11 -1.53
CA LEU A 130 -16.12 6.38 -0.20
C LEU A 130 -17.20 7.05 0.66
N VAL A 131 -17.35 6.56 1.90
CA VAL A 131 -18.27 7.16 2.89
C VAL A 131 -17.65 8.40 3.52
N ASP A 132 -16.37 8.32 3.86
CA ASP A 132 -15.56 9.40 4.42
C ASP A 132 -14.10 9.29 3.89
N SER A 133 -13.16 10.03 4.49
CA SER A 133 -11.74 9.97 4.11
C SER A 133 -10.96 8.85 4.81
N SER A 134 -11.62 7.95 5.56
CA SER A 134 -10.97 6.82 6.24
C SER A 134 -10.54 5.72 5.26
N LEU A 135 -9.60 4.87 5.69
CA LEU A 135 -9.30 3.65 4.96
C LEU A 135 -10.50 2.70 5.01
N PRO A 136 -11.01 2.23 3.87
CA PRO A 136 -12.10 1.27 3.90
C PRO A 136 -11.62 -0.08 4.46
N ALA A 137 -12.51 -0.82 5.12
CA ALA A 137 -12.17 -2.15 5.64
C ALA A 137 -11.76 -3.12 4.53
N GLU A 138 -12.36 -2.97 3.35
CA GLU A 138 -12.07 -3.75 2.14
C GLU A 138 -11.81 -2.80 0.97
N LEU A 139 -10.90 -3.21 0.08
CA LEU A 139 -10.66 -2.46 -1.15
C LEU A 139 -11.83 -2.62 -2.12
N PRO A 140 -12.07 -1.64 -3.03
CA PRO A 140 -13.22 -1.70 -3.93
C PRO A 140 -13.18 -2.92 -4.85
N ALA A 141 -14.32 -3.61 -4.96
CA ALA A 141 -14.46 -4.82 -5.77
C ALA A 141 -14.51 -4.54 -7.30
N PHE A 142 -14.74 -3.29 -7.71
CA PHE A 142 -14.72 -2.91 -9.12
C PHE A 142 -13.30 -2.72 -9.63
N GLN A 143 -13.16 -2.65 -10.96
CA GLN A 143 -11.87 -2.56 -11.61
C GLN A 143 -11.15 -1.25 -11.30
N GLY A 144 -9.94 -1.36 -10.74
CA GLY A 144 -9.01 -0.25 -10.58
C GLY A 144 -8.05 -0.12 -11.76
N ARG A 145 -6.95 0.58 -11.51
CA ARG A 145 -5.81 0.70 -12.42
C ARG A 145 -4.51 0.45 -11.67
N LEU A 146 -3.55 -0.09 -12.38
CA LEU A 146 -2.16 -0.20 -11.93
C LEU A 146 -1.32 0.78 -12.75
N ALA A 147 -0.47 1.57 -12.09
CA ALA A 147 0.49 2.44 -12.73
C ALA A 147 1.91 2.06 -12.30
N PHE A 148 2.80 1.98 -13.28
CA PHE A 148 4.24 1.87 -13.09
C PHE A 148 4.89 3.17 -13.49
N ASP A 149 5.54 3.80 -12.53
CA ASP A 149 6.22 5.08 -12.70
C ASP A 149 7.69 4.81 -12.98
N PHE A 150 8.11 5.10 -14.20
CA PHE A 150 9.50 4.95 -14.62
C PHE A 150 10.26 6.26 -14.57
N VAL A 151 11.54 6.11 -14.27
CA VAL A 151 12.52 7.18 -14.17
C VAL A 151 13.58 6.97 -15.24
N ARG A 152 13.92 8.02 -15.98
CA ARG A 152 15.04 7.98 -16.92
C ARG A 152 16.38 8.08 -16.19
N THR A 153 17.31 7.16 -16.47
CA THR A 153 18.60 7.03 -15.77
C THR A 153 19.77 7.73 -16.45
N ASP A 154 19.64 8.09 -17.72
CA ASP A 154 20.70 8.64 -18.57
C ASP A 154 20.48 10.11 -18.95
N ASP A 155 19.56 10.82 -18.28
CA ASP A 155 19.28 12.20 -18.62
C ASP A 155 20.47 13.10 -18.23
N PRO A 156 21.21 13.68 -19.19
CA PRO A 156 22.39 14.50 -18.88
C PRO A 156 22.03 15.85 -18.22
N THR A 157 20.75 16.25 -18.26
CA THR A 157 20.26 17.44 -17.55
C THR A 157 19.93 17.13 -16.08
N ASN A 158 19.92 15.84 -15.73
CA ASN A 158 19.73 15.34 -14.38
C ASN A 158 21.04 15.39 -13.57
N THR A 159 21.46 16.61 -13.23
CA THR A 159 22.68 16.86 -12.45
C THR A 159 22.59 16.44 -10.96
N ALA A 160 21.50 15.79 -10.54
CA ALA A 160 21.22 15.47 -9.15
C ALA A 160 20.74 14.02 -8.87
N ASN A 161 20.82 13.07 -9.82
CA ASN A 161 20.18 11.74 -9.70
C ASN A 161 18.66 11.83 -9.38
N VAL A 162 18.04 12.88 -9.89
CA VAL A 162 16.66 13.33 -9.73
C VAL A 162 15.82 12.89 -10.92
N PRO A 163 14.65 12.31 -10.72
CA PRO A 163 13.75 12.15 -11.83
C PRO A 163 12.41 12.79 -11.56
N TYR A 164 12.06 13.81 -12.34
CA TYR A 164 10.68 14.25 -12.39
C TYR A 164 10.20 14.55 -13.81
N TYR A 165 10.13 13.47 -14.58
CA TYR A 165 8.94 13.17 -15.37
C TYR A 165 8.69 11.68 -15.20
N SER A 166 7.76 11.31 -14.32
CA SER A 166 7.35 9.92 -14.23
C SER A 166 6.80 9.50 -15.59
N ASN A 167 7.51 8.59 -16.25
CA ASN A 167 6.99 7.95 -17.45
C ASN A 167 6.05 6.86 -16.96
N THR A 168 4.78 7.22 -16.77
CA THR A 168 3.79 6.33 -16.19
C THR A 168 3.21 5.40 -17.24
N VAL A 169 3.41 4.09 -17.08
CA VAL A 169 2.71 3.06 -17.83
C VAL A 169 1.51 2.60 -17.01
N THR A 170 0.29 2.71 -17.57
CA THR A 170 -0.95 2.33 -16.88
C THR A 170 -1.54 1.06 -17.47
N PHE A 171 -1.96 0.14 -16.61
CA PHE A 171 -2.72 -1.04 -16.92
C PHE A 171 -4.14 -0.88 -16.34
N GLY A 172 -5.14 -0.95 -17.22
CA GLY A 172 -6.55 -0.96 -16.82
C GLY A 172 -7.03 -2.36 -16.44
N GLY A 173 -8.20 -2.43 -15.82
CA GLY A 173 -8.84 -3.71 -15.47
C GLY A 173 -8.20 -4.41 -14.27
N LEU A 174 -7.53 -3.67 -13.38
CA LEU A 174 -6.98 -4.22 -12.14
C LEU A 174 -8.14 -4.77 -11.30
N SER A 175 -8.10 -6.07 -11.01
CA SER A 175 -9.00 -6.71 -10.05
C SER A 175 -8.17 -7.13 -8.85
N VAL A 176 -8.61 -6.74 -7.65
CA VAL A 176 -8.02 -7.19 -6.39
C VAL A 176 -8.98 -8.17 -5.77
N GLN A 177 -8.49 -9.39 -5.54
CA GLN A 177 -9.24 -10.43 -4.85
C GLN A 177 -8.64 -10.60 -3.46
N ALA A 178 -9.41 -10.27 -2.44
CA ALA A 178 -9.04 -10.59 -1.07
C ALA A 178 -8.96 -12.11 -0.95
N THR A 179 -7.74 -12.62 -0.74
CA THR A 179 -7.59 -14.01 -0.30
C THR A 179 -7.69 -13.96 1.22
N ALA A 180 -8.64 -14.68 1.80
CA ALA A 180 -8.74 -14.78 3.25
C ALA A 180 -7.37 -15.22 3.77
N VAL A 181 -6.70 -14.36 4.54
CA VAL A 181 -5.49 -14.76 5.28
C VAL A 181 -5.98 -15.85 6.24
N PRO A 182 -5.49 -17.10 6.14
CA PRO A 182 -5.91 -18.12 7.09
C PRO A 182 -5.56 -17.59 8.48
N GLU A 183 -6.58 -17.35 9.32
CA GLU A 183 -6.32 -17.06 10.72
C GLU A 183 -5.47 -18.21 11.25
N ALA A 184 -4.36 -17.91 11.93
CA ALA A 184 -3.56 -18.94 12.58
C ALA A 184 -4.53 -19.74 13.46
N GLU A 185 -4.72 -21.03 13.13
CA GLU A 185 -5.87 -21.78 13.61
C GLU A 185 -6.02 -21.58 15.12
N THR A 186 -7.08 -20.88 15.54
CA THR A 186 -7.33 -20.55 16.94
C THR A 186 -7.33 -21.82 17.81
N TYR A 187 -7.63 -22.97 17.19
CA TYR A 187 -7.49 -24.31 17.75
C TYR A 187 -6.06 -24.69 18.12
N LEU A 188 -5.06 -24.40 17.29
CA LEU A 188 -3.65 -24.67 17.60
C LEU A 188 -3.18 -23.82 18.79
N MET A 189 -3.53 -22.54 18.83
CA MET A 189 -3.20 -21.66 19.96
C MET A 189 -3.91 -22.12 21.26
N THR A 190 -5.15 -22.57 21.16
CA THR A 190 -5.92 -23.12 22.29
C THR A 190 -5.34 -24.45 22.78
N LEU A 191 -4.94 -25.34 21.87
CA LEU A 191 -4.31 -26.63 22.19
C LEU A 191 -2.94 -26.44 22.85
N VAL A 192 -2.13 -25.49 22.36
CA VAL A 192 -0.86 -25.12 22.98
C VAL A 192 -1.10 -24.55 24.38
N GLY A 193 -2.09 -23.66 24.55
CA GLY A 193 -2.49 -23.13 25.86
C GLY A 193 -2.94 -24.22 26.85
N LEU A 194 -3.79 -25.16 26.41
CA LEU A 194 -4.23 -26.31 27.20
C LEU A 194 -3.08 -27.27 27.53
N GLY A 195 -2.18 -27.51 26.57
CA GLY A 195 -0.98 -28.33 26.77
C GLY A 195 -0.06 -27.76 27.84
N MET A 196 0.16 -26.45 27.82
CA MET A 196 0.95 -25.76 28.85
C MET A 196 0.29 -25.82 30.23
N LEU A 197 -1.04 -25.67 30.33
CA LEU A 197 -1.79 -25.84 31.59
C LEU A 197 -1.68 -27.26 32.16
N CYS A 198 -1.75 -28.29 31.31
CA CYS A 198 -1.55 -29.68 31.71
C CYS A 198 -0.13 -29.94 32.23
N ILE A 199 0.90 -29.34 31.62
CA ILE A 199 2.29 -29.46 32.08
C ILE A 199 2.50 -28.70 33.41
N ALA A 200 1.95 -27.49 33.54
CA ALA A 200 2.04 -26.69 34.75
C ALA A 200 1.34 -27.37 35.94
N SER A 201 0.15 -27.93 35.74
CA SER A 201 -0.58 -28.66 36.77
C SER A 201 0.13 -29.96 37.22
N ARG A 202 0.78 -30.68 36.30
CA ARG A 202 1.63 -31.85 36.64
C ARG A 202 2.84 -31.44 37.50
N ARG A 203 3.52 -30.35 37.14
CA ARG A 203 4.66 -29.83 37.92
C ARG A 203 4.26 -29.39 39.33
N HIS A 204 3.09 -28.78 39.48
CA HIS A 204 2.58 -28.37 40.79
C HIS A 204 2.28 -29.56 41.71
N LYS A 205 1.66 -30.61 41.17
CA LYS A 205 1.40 -31.86 41.93
C LYS A 205 2.69 -32.57 42.34
N GLN A 206 3.70 -32.61 41.47
CA GLN A 206 5.00 -33.21 41.80
C GLN A 206 5.73 -32.46 42.92
N ARG A 207 5.65 -31.12 42.93
CA ARG A 207 6.23 -30.31 44.02
C ARG A 207 5.53 -30.51 45.36
N GLN A 208 4.21 -30.69 45.37
CA GLN A 208 3.44 -30.96 46.59
C GLN A 208 3.66 -32.37 47.14
N ALA A 209 4.06 -33.34 46.32
CA ALA A 209 4.36 -34.71 46.76
C ALA A 209 5.79 -34.89 47.30
N MET A 210 6.65 -33.87 47.20
CA MET A 210 8.03 -33.88 47.69
C MET A 210 8.26 -33.02 48.94
N ALA A 211 7.20 -32.39 49.47
CA ALA A 211 7.18 -31.65 50.73
C ALA A 211 6.48 -32.50 51.80
#